data_AF-A0A2H0YXH6-F1
#
_entry.id   AF-A0A2H0YXH6-F1
#
_cell.length_a   1.000
_cell.length_b   1.000
_cell.length_c   1.000
_cell.angle_alpha   90.00
_cell.angle_beta   90.00
_cell.angle_gamma   90.00
#
_symmetry.space_group_name_H-M   'P 1'
#
loop_
_entity.id
_entity.type
_entity.pdbx_description
1 polymer ?
#
loop_
_entity_poly.entity_id
_entity_poly.type
_entity_poly.pdbx_seq_one_letter_code
_entity_poly.pdbx_strand_id
1 'polypeptide(L)'
;MPKTTKKTKKRNAPRKASSKKKNIQKARKKTARKFAVRKKIKPRAVKKRIRRKPSVGIEALNQDMINQLVAKGRSRGFVTETEILYAFPEMEEYLDVYEKLLDEFEKQGIRVMEAPKGILETEPESWVIGKKTKEKEDKKKFDLGDIANDSVQMYLREIGKVPLLKGEEEVRLAKLKERGDEEAKKKLIEANLRLVVSIAKKFTGRSLSLLDLIQEGNVGLFRAVEKFDYRKGYKFSTYATWWIRQAITRSLADQSRTIRIPVHMVETINKFQQIERQLIQSLGREPLPEEIAAEMGETVEKINHIIKISQDTVSLETSVGEDDEDSSLGDFIEDVKSVTPDRSAALQLLKDHVKSIIVGLPPREEKILEMRFGLLDGVSHTLEEVGQEFGVTRERIRQIEAKALEKIQEHEGMRKLRDY
;
A
#
# COMPACT_ATOMS: atom_id res chain seq x y z
N MET A 1 -89.14 25.29 10.00
CA MET A 1 -89.49 23.98 10.58
C MET A 1 -88.78 22.88 9.79
N PRO A 2 -88.28 21.76 10.36
CA PRO A 2 -87.47 21.58 11.57
C PRO A 2 -86.16 20.75 11.31
N LYS A 3 -85.21 20.79 12.28
CA LYS A 3 -84.24 19.71 12.67
C LYS A 3 -83.13 19.32 11.64
N THR A 4 -81.84 19.21 11.96
CA THR A 4 -81.16 18.69 13.16
C THR A 4 -79.69 19.13 13.26
N THR A 5 -79.27 19.15 14.52
CA THR A 5 -77.99 19.46 15.18
C THR A 5 -76.72 18.73 14.73
N LYS A 6 -75.63 19.51 14.63
CA LYS A 6 -74.21 19.08 14.78
C LYS A 6 -73.90 18.66 16.21
N LYS A 7 -73.09 17.61 16.40
CA LYS A 7 -72.18 17.42 17.54
C LYS A 7 -71.14 16.34 17.21
N THR A 8 -69.88 16.73 17.02
CA THR A 8 -68.72 15.84 17.06
C THR A 8 -67.87 16.18 18.28
N LYS A 9 -67.76 15.23 19.21
CA LYS A 9 -66.96 15.34 20.44
C LYS A 9 -65.79 14.33 20.38
N LYS A 10 -64.60 14.89 20.57
CA LYS A 10 -63.40 14.37 21.26
C LYS A 10 -62.84 12.97 20.96
N ARG A 11 -61.58 13.04 20.51
CA ARG A 11 -60.50 12.06 20.56
C ARG A 11 -60.30 11.50 21.97
N ASN A 12 -60.00 10.21 22.05
CA ASN A 12 -59.02 9.61 22.96
C ASN A 12 -58.61 8.23 22.41
N ALA A 13 -57.32 8.05 22.13
CA ALA A 13 -56.63 6.75 22.10
C ALA A 13 -56.50 6.25 23.57
N PRO A 14 -56.14 4.98 23.90
CA PRO A 14 -55.19 4.13 23.18
C PRO A 14 -55.40 2.59 23.28
N ARG A 15 -54.42 1.86 22.72
CA ARG A 15 -53.88 0.52 23.13
C ARG A 15 -54.09 -0.67 22.18
N LYS A 16 -52.94 -1.35 22.03
CA LYS A 16 -52.62 -2.56 21.28
C LYS A 16 -53.47 -3.76 21.70
N ALA A 17 -53.87 -4.58 20.74
CA ALA A 17 -54.05 -6.02 20.92
C ALA A 17 -53.84 -6.77 19.60
N SER A 18 -53.09 -7.86 19.71
CA SER A 18 -52.68 -8.84 18.71
C SER A 18 -53.81 -9.71 18.13
N SER A 19 -53.73 -10.09 16.86
CA SER A 19 -54.25 -11.37 16.33
C SER A 19 -53.57 -11.70 14.98
N LYS A 20 -52.72 -12.73 14.91
CA LYS A 20 -52.95 -14.16 14.60
C LYS A 20 -53.15 -14.50 13.10
N LYS A 21 -52.15 -15.23 12.60
CA LYS A 21 -52.20 -16.43 11.72
C LYS A 21 -52.92 -16.35 10.36
N LYS A 22 -52.20 -16.74 9.30
CA LYS A 22 -52.50 -17.97 8.56
C LYS A 22 -51.31 -18.47 7.73
N ASN A 23 -51.25 -19.79 7.69
CA ASN A 23 -50.20 -20.68 7.21
C ASN A 23 -50.86 -21.51 6.10
N ILE A 24 -50.27 -21.64 4.90
CA ILE A 24 -50.63 -22.71 3.96
C ILE A 24 -49.35 -23.27 3.34
N GLN A 25 -49.22 -24.59 3.50
CA GLN A 25 -48.12 -25.44 3.06
C GLN A 25 -48.39 -26.03 1.66
N LYS A 26 -47.29 -26.23 0.92
CA LYS A 26 -46.93 -27.40 0.08
C LYS A 26 -47.78 -27.75 -1.15
N ALA A 27 -47.08 -27.84 -2.29
CA ALA A 27 -47.13 -29.02 -3.14
C ALA A 27 -45.73 -29.33 -3.71
N ARG A 28 -45.39 -30.61 -3.74
CA ARG A 28 -44.09 -31.21 -4.12
C ARG A 28 -44.43 -32.38 -5.07
N LYS A 29 -43.73 -32.50 -6.22
CA LYS A 29 -43.22 -33.75 -6.87
C LYS A 29 -43.00 -33.52 -8.39
N LYS A 30 -41.76 -33.66 -8.89
CA LYS A 30 -41.17 -34.83 -9.62
C LYS A 30 -41.78 -34.98 -11.04
N THR A 31 -41.09 -35.14 -12.17
CA THR A 31 -39.78 -35.74 -12.53
C THR A 31 -39.57 -35.59 -14.06
N ALA A 32 -38.31 -35.71 -14.54
CA ALA A 32 -37.82 -36.13 -15.87
C ALA A 32 -36.90 -35.08 -16.53
N ARG A 33 -35.56 -35.20 -16.44
CA ARG A 33 -34.61 -36.05 -17.20
C ARG A 33 -34.31 -35.57 -18.64
N LYS A 34 -33.04 -35.18 -18.80
CA LYS A 34 -32.12 -35.36 -19.95
C LYS A 34 -32.32 -34.44 -21.18
N PHE A 35 -31.36 -33.53 -21.38
CA PHE A 35 -30.50 -33.57 -22.57
C PHE A 35 -29.08 -33.17 -22.17
N ALA A 36 -28.21 -34.18 -22.14
CA ALA A 36 -26.77 -34.02 -22.10
C ALA A 36 -26.27 -33.91 -23.54
N VAL A 37 -25.69 -32.77 -23.92
CA VAL A 37 -24.92 -32.68 -25.15
C VAL A 37 -23.48 -33.03 -24.82
N ARG A 38 -23.15 -34.30 -25.02
CA ARG A 38 -21.78 -34.81 -25.14
C ARG A 38 -21.16 -34.23 -26.40
N LYS A 39 -20.22 -33.29 -26.28
CA LYS A 39 -19.17 -33.11 -27.30
C LYS A 39 -18.00 -34.03 -26.94
N LYS A 40 -17.84 -35.08 -27.75
CA LYS A 40 -16.69 -36.00 -27.71
C LYS A 40 -15.40 -35.21 -27.96
N ILE A 41 -14.59 -35.03 -26.91
CA ILE A 41 -13.18 -34.67 -27.08
C ILE A 41 -12.39 -35.96 -26.97
N LYS A 42 -11.78 -36.36 -28.09
CA LYS A 42 -10.90 -37.52 -28.23
C LYS A 42 -9.75 -37.43 -27.22
N PRO A 43 -9.26 -38.54 -26.63
CA PRO A 43 -8.05 -38.50 -25.81
C PRO A 43 -6.88 -38.10 -26.71
N ARG A 44 -6.45 -36.85 -26.60
CA ARG A 44 -5.32 -36.34 -27.39
C ARG A 44 -4.05 -36.82 -26.69
N ALA A 45 -3.42 -37.78 -27.35
CA ALA A 45 -2.13 -38.41 -27.10
C ALA A 45 -1.21 -37.66 -26.11
N VAL A 46 -0.74 -38.44 -25.13
CA VAL A 46 0.51 -38.26 -24.39
C VAL A 46 1.56 -37.64 -25.32
N LYS A 47 1.85 -36.35 -25.15
CA LYS A 47 3.02 -35.75 -25.80
C LYS A 47 4.23 -36.42 -25.18
N LYS A 48 4.87 -37.25 -26.01
CA LYS A 48 6.15 -37.91 -25.78
C LYS A 48 7.07 -36.96 -25.01
N ARG A 49 7.48 -37.41 -23.82
CA ARG A 49 8.78 -37.11 -23.24
C ARG A 49 9.78 -37.07 -24.40
N ILE A 50 10.27 -35.89 -24.75
CA ILE A 50 11.43 -35.78 -25.62
C ILE A 50 12.55 -36.46 -24.83
N ARG A 51 12.87 -37.70 -25.21
CA ARG A 51 14.09 -38.37 -24.79
C ARG A 51 15.23 -37.50 -25.28
N ARG A 52 15.77 -36.62 -24.43
CA ARG A 52 17.14 -36.15 -24.62
C ARG A 52 18.00 -37.40 -24.56
N LYS A 53 18.67 -37.69 -25.67
CA LYS A 53 19.73 -38.70 -25.75
C LYS A 53 20.75 -38.40 -24.64
N PRO A 54 21.38 -39.42 -24.06
CA PRO A 54 22.37 -39.21 -23.01
C PRO A 54 23.53 -38.41 -23.59
N SER A 55 23.80 -37.22 -23.07
CA SER A 55 25.09 -36.55 -23.27
C SER A 55 26.12 -37.32 -22.47
N VAL A 56 26.57 -38.44 -23.04
CA VAL A 56 27.84 -39.04 -22.71
C VAL A 56 28.92 -38.00 -22.99
N GLY A 57 29.71 -37.65 -21.98
CA GLY A 57 31.03 -37.04 -22.19
C GLY A 57 31.30 -35.64 -21.62
N ILE A 58 30.97 -35.37 -20.36
CA ILE A 58 31.55 -34.21 -19.63
C ILE A 58 32.26 -34.62 -18.32
N GLU A 59 32.07 -35.83 -17.81
CA GLU A 59 32.72 -36.28 -16.56
C GLU A 59 34.23 -36.56 -16.68
N ALA A 60 34.77 -36.75 -17.89
CA ALA A 60 36.19 -37.08 -18.07
C ALA A 60 37.13 -35.85 -18.14
N LEU A 61 36.61 -34.67 -18.49
CA LEU A 61 37.43 -33.46 -18.69
C LEU A 61 37.68 -32.66 -17.41
N ASN A 62 36.85 -32.83 -16.36
CA ASN A 62 36.98 -32.08 -15.12
C ASN A 62 38.01 -32.68 -14.13
N GLN A 63 38.29 -33.98 -14.19
CA GLN A 63 39.24 -34.63 -13.27
C GLN A 63 40.69 -34.18 -13.52
N ASP A 64 41.09 -33.97 -14.78
CA ASP A 64 42.44 -33.51 -15.11
C ASP A 64 42.68 -32.07 -14.66
N MET A 65 41.68 -31.20 -14.79
CA MET A 65 41.75 -29.82 -14.30
C MET A 65 41.84 -29.74 -12.78
N ILE A 66 41.08 -30.58 -12.07
CA ILE A 66 41.15 -30.73 -10.61
C ILE A 66 42.56 -31.22 -10.19
N ASN A 67 43.08 -32.24 -10.86
CA ASN A 67 44.42 -32.78 -10.57
C ASN A 67 45.51 -31.73 -10.82
N GLN A 68 45.38 -30.90 -11.85
CA GLN A 68 46.29 -29.79 -12.10
C GLN A 68 46.20 -28.71 -11.00
N LEU A 69 44.99 -28.41 -10.51
CA LEU A 69 44.81 -27.43 -9.43
C LEU A 69 45.39 -27.94 -8.10
N VAL A 70 45.20 -29.23 -7.80
CA VAL A 70 45.82 -29.91 -6.64
C VAL A 70 47.35 -29.94 -6.78
N ALA A 71 47.90 -30.21 -7.97
CA ALA A 71 49.35 -30.21 -8.19
C ALA A 71 49.95 -28.80 -8.02
N LYS A 72 49.30 -27.76 -8.57
CA LYS A 72 49.71 -26.37 -8.37
C LYS A 72 49.59 -25.94 -6.90
N GLY A 73 48.51 -26.33 -6.23
CA GLY A 73 48.27 -26.09 -4.81
C GLY A 73 49.29 -26.78 -3.92
N ARG A 74 49.72 -28.00 -4.25
CA ARG A 74 50.82 -28.71 -3.55
C ARG A 74 52.16 -28.01 -3.68
N SER A 75 52.49 -27.49 -4.86
CA SER A 75 53.76 -26.79 -5.07
C SER A 75 53.82 -25.43 -4.37
N ARG A 76 52.68 -24.74 -4.25
CA ARG A 76 52.62 -23.38 -3.69
C ARG A 76 52.19 -23.33 -2.21
N GLY A 77 51.50 -24.37 -1.71
CA GLY A 77 50.91 -24.40 -0.37
C GLY A 77 49.64 -23.55 -0.21
N PHE A 78 49.19 -22.88 -1.27
CA PHE A 78 47.95 -22.10 -1.31
C PHE A 78 47.33 -22.08 -2.71
N VAL A 79 46.01 -21.87 -2.77
CA VAL A 79 45.23 -21.70 -4.01
C VAL A 79 44.36 -20.45 -3.85
N THR A 80 44.24 -19.62 -4.89
CA THR A 80 43.40 -18.42 -4.82
C THR A 80 41.96 -18.71 -5.23
N GLU A 81 41.00 -17.99 -4.65
CA GLU A 81 39.58 -18.13 -5.03
C GLU A 81 39.34 -17.82 -6.52
N THR A 82 40.14 -16.92 -7.10
CA THR A 82 40.10 -16.61 -8.53
C THR A 82 40.51 -17.79 -9.40
N GLU A 83 41.46 -18.62 -8.95
CA GLU A 83 41.88 -19.84 -9.67
C GLU A 83 40.78 -20.92 -9.61
N ILE A 84 40.06 -20.99 -8.48
CA ILE A 84 38.92 -21.88 -8.29
C ILE A 84 37.73 -21.45 -9.17
N LEU A 85 37.42 -20.15 -9.20
CA LEU A 85 36.35 -19.58 -10.04
C LEU A 85 36.61 -19.75 -11.54
N TYR A 86 37.88 -19.66 -11.96
CA TYR A 86 38.24 -19.91 -13.36
C TYR A 86 38.11 -21.40 -13.74
N ALA A 87 38.38 -22.30 -12.79
CA ALA A 87 38.19 -23.73 -12.98
C ALA A 87 36.70 -24.14 -12.98
N PHE A 88 35.85 -23.39 -12.28
CA PHE A 88 34.40 -23.64 -12.16
C PHE A 88 33.57 -22.38 -12.49
N PRO A 89 33.32 -22.10 -13.78
CA PRO A 89 32.49 -20.96 -14.19
C PRO A 89 31.04 -21.03 -13.70
N GLU A 90 30.54 -22.25 -13.43
CA GLU A 90 29.17 -22.53 -12.94
C GLU A 90 29.23 -23.27 -11.60
N MET A 91 29.71 -22.60 -10.56
CA MET A 91 29.89 -23.17 -9.21
C MET A 91 28.60 -23.80 -8.62
N GLU A 92 27.43 -23.36 -9.10
CA GLU A 92 26.13 -23.74 -8.57
C GLU A 92 25.65 -25.13 -9.06
N GLU A 93 26.13 -25.62 -10.20
CA GLU A 93 25.73 -26.93 -10.74
C GLU A 93 26.53 -28.12 -10.15
N TYR A 94 27.65 -27.85 -9.48
CA TYR A 94 28.64 -28.87 -9.07
C TYR A 94 28.99 -28.85 -7.59
N LEU A 95 28.02 -28.53 -6.73
CA LEU A 95 28.21 -28.40 -5.27
C LEU A 95 28.88 -29.65 -4.65
N ASP A 96 28.45 -30.85 -5.07
CA ASP A 96 28.99 -32.13 -4.58
C ASP A 96 30.47 -32.38 -4.96
N VAL A 97 30.92 -31.80 -6.09
CA VAL A 97 32.31 -31.93 -6.57
C VAL A 97 33.20 -30.88 -5.90
N TYR A 98 32.63 -29.69 -5.67
CA TYR A 98 33.28 -28.59 -4.98
C TYR A 98 33.57 -28.93 -3.50
N GLU A 99 32.61 -29.52 -2.78
CA GLU A 99 32.83 -29.97 -1.40
C GLU A 99 33.95 -31.01 -1.32
N LYS A 100 33.99 -31.98 -2.25
CA LYS A 100 35.09 -32.97 -2.32
C LYS A 100 36.44 -32.34 -2.60
N LEU A 101 36.50 -31.26 -3.39
CA LEU A 101 37.73 -30.53 -3.68
C LEU A 101 38.25 -29.81 -2.43
N LEU A 102 37.35 -29.16 -1.69
CA LEU A 102 37.69 -28.49 -0.43
C LEU A 102 38.16 -29.51 0.62
N ASP A 103 37.49 -30.65 0.75
CA ASP A 103 37.92 -31.74 1.62
C ASP A 103 39.32 -32.25 1.25
N GLU A 104 39.63 -32.34 -0.04
CA GLU A 104 40.95 -32.78 -0.52
C GLU A 104 42.03 -31.72 -0.27
N PHE A 105 41.69 -30.43 -0.37
CA PHE A 105 42.59 -29.33 0.01
C PHE A 105 42.87 -29.31 1.51
N GLU A 106 41.88 -29.58 2.35
CA GLU A 106 42.07 -29.70 3.80
C GLU A 106 42.95 -30.90 4.16
N LYS A 107 42.70 -32.08 3.58
CA LYS A 107 43.54 -33.28 3.80
C LYS A 107 45.00 -33.06 3.40
N GLN A 108 45.24 -32.24 2.38
CA GLN A 108 46.57 -31.95 1.86
C GLN A 108 47.18 -30.66 2.42
N GLY A 109 46.49 -29.94 3.31
CA GLY A 109 47.00 -28.74 3.96
C GLY A 109 47.15 -27.52 3.04
N ILE A 110 46.38 -27.45 1.95
CA ILE A 110 46.38 -26.35 0.99
C ILE A 110 45.44 -25.26 1.51
N ARG A 111 45.95 -24.04 1.76
CA ARG A 111 45.14 -22.92 2.23
C ARG A 111 44.50 -22.16 1.06
N VAL A 112 43.19 -21.93 1.11
CA VAL A 112 42.51 -21.04 0.17
C VAL A 112 42.72 -19.60 0.64
N MET A 113 43.32 -18.77 -0.22
CA MET A 113 43.50 -17.34 0.05
C MET A 113 42.60 -16.52 -0.88
N GLU A 114 41.88 -15.56 -0.30
CA GLU A 114 41.30 -14.46 -1.07
C GLU A 114 42.46 -13.64 -1.66
N ALA A 115 42.46 -13.43 -2.98
CA ALA A 115 43.46 -12.58 -3.60
C ALA A 115 43.35 -11.17 -2.98
N PRO A 116 44.47 -10.53 -2.58
CA PRO A 116 44.40 -9.13 -2.18
C PRO A 116 43.86 -8.33 -3.35
N LYS A 117 42.71 -7.69 -3.15
CA LYS A 117 42.19 -6.65 -4.05
C LYS A 117 43.33 -5.64 -4.25
N GLY A 118 43.63 -5.34 -5.50
CA GLY A 118 44.89 -4.70 -5.90
C GLY A 118 45.18 -3.38 -5.17
N ILE A 119 46.45 -3.22 -4.78
CA ILE A 119 47.39 -2.08 -4.97
C ILE A 119 46.90 -0.62 -4.80
N LEU A 120 45.68 -0.33 -4.37
CA LEU A 120 45.24 1.04 -4.09
C LEU A 120 44.36 1.09 -2.85
N GLU A 121 45.04 1.15 -1.70
CA GLU A 121 44.63 1.61 -0.35
C GLU A 121 45.33 0.74 0.69
N THR A 122 46.53 1.17 1.07
CA THR A 122 47.26 0.57 2.20
C THR A 122 47.04 1.47 3.41
N GLU A 123 46.17 1.05 4.33
CA GLU A 123 46.42 1.31 5.74
C GLU A 123 46.91 -0.01 6.36
N PRO A 124 48.10 -0.07 6.97
CA PRO A 124 48.63 -1.29 7.53
C PRO A 124 48.08 -1.50 8.94
N GLU A 125 47.16 -2.44 9.12
CA GLU A 125 46.93 -3.01 10.46
C GLU A 125 48.03 -4.05 10.76
N SER A 126 49.08 -3.59 11.42
CA SER A 126 50.05 -4.45 12.09
C SER A 126 49.47 -4.96 13.40
N TRP A 127 49.34 -6.28 13.50
CA TRP A 127 49.15 -7.01 14.75
C TRP A 127 50.44 -6.95 15.60
N VAL A 128 50.42 -6.25 16.75
CA VAL A 128 51.43 -6.42 17.81
C VAL A 128 50.73 -6.49 19.17
N ILE A 129 50.94 -7.62 19.85
CA ILE A 129 50.45 -7.92 21.19
C ILE A 129 51.30 -7.17 22.23
N GLY A 130 50.65 -6.47 23.18
CA GLY A 130 51.22 -6.25 24.53
C GLY A 130 51.08 -4.86 25.16
N LYS A 131 50.14 -4.73 26.11
CA LYS A 131 50.12 -3.84 27.31
C LYS A 131 50.63 -2.38 27.19
N LYS A 132 49.72 -1.39 27.30
CA LYS A 132 49.47 -0.51 28.48
C LYS A 132 48.72 0.80 28.09
N THR A 133 47.63 1.05 28.83
CA THR A 133 47.11 2.34 29.34
C THR A 133 46.89 3.58 28.45
N LYS A 134 45.65 4.09 28.59
CA LYS A 134 45.17 5.47 28.72
C LYS A 134 44.89 6.32 27.47
N GLU A 135 43.60 6.65 27.38
CA GLU A 135 43.00 7.94 26.99
C GLU A 135 43.28 8.46 25.58
N LYS A 136 42.23 8.41 24.75
CA LYS A 136 41.73 9.56 23.99
C LYS A 136 40.28 9.30 23.55
N GLU A 137 39.35 9.91 24.28
CA GLU A 137 38.01 10.20 23.77
C GLU A 137 38.14 11.37 22.80
N ASP A 138 38.18 11.09 21.50
CA ASP A 138 37.96 12.11 20.49
C ASP A 138 36.46 12.13 20.13
N LYS A 139 35.82 13.23 20.54
CA LYS A 139 34.42 13.58 20.21
C LYS A 139 34.23 13.55 18.70
N LYS A 140 33.64 12.48 18.17
CA LYS A 140 33.03 12.49 16.84
C LYS A 140 31.89 13.51 16.86
N LYS A 141 31.90 14.41 15.87
CA LYS A 141 30.82 15.37 15.63
C LYS A 141 29.51 14.59 15.45
N PHE A 142 28.46 15.05 16.11
CA PHE A 142 27.12 14.48 16.01
C PHE A 142 26.54 14.77 14.62
N ASP A 143 26.57 13.79 13.72
CA ASP A 143 25.80 13.82 12.48
C ASP A 143 24.39 13.28 12.74
N LEU A 144 23.37 14.03 12.36
CA LEU A 144 21.96 13.65 12.55
C LEU A 144 21.58 12.34 11.82
N GLY A 145 22.33 11.99 10.76
CA GLY A 145 22.21 10.71 10.05
C GLY A 145 22.78 9.52 10.83
N ASP A 146 23.81 9.75 11.66
CA ASP A 146 24.35 8.73 12.55
C ASP A 146 23.37 8.40 13.68
N ILE A 147 22.50 9.34 14.09
CA ILE A 147 21.47 9.11 15.11
C ILE A 147 20.40 8.12 14.61
N ALA A 148 20.03 8.18 13.33
CA ALA A 148 19.07 7.24 12.75
C ALA A 148 19.65 5.82 12.67
N ASN A 149 20.92 5.69 12.26
CA ASN A 149 21.64 4.41 12.32
C ASN A 149 21.87 3.93 13.76
N ASP A 150 22.13 4.86 14.69
CA ASP A 150 22.31 4.59 16.12
C ASP A 150 21.00 4.06 16.74
N SER A 151 19.83 4.55 16.32
CA SER A 151 18.55 4.03 16.82
C SER A 151 18.30 2.56 16.43
N VAL A 152 18.62 2.18 15.19
CA VAL A 152 18.54 0.79 14.72
C VAL A 152 19.59 -0.07 15.44
N GLN A 153 20.83 0.42 15.52
CA GLN A 153 21.93 -0.31 16.17
C GLN A 153 21.70 -0.48 17.68
N MET A 154 21.20 0.54 18.37
CA MET A 154 20.80 0.48 19.77
C MET A 154 19.72 -0.58 19.98
N TYR A 155 18.70 -0.61 19.13
CA TYR A 155 17.66 -1.64 19.20
C TYR A 155 18.22 -3.05 18.98
N LEU A 156 19.08 -3.24 17.96
CA LEU A 156 19.71 -4.53 17.68
C LEU A 156 20.60 -5.00 18.84
N ARG A 157 21.31 -4.07 19.49
CA ARG A 157 22.12 -4.35 20.68
C ARG A 157 21.26 -4.78 21.86
N GLU A 158 20.10 -4.15 22.07
CA GLU A 158 19.20 -4.48 23.17
C GLU A 158 18.59 -5.87 23.02
N ILE A 159 18.08 -6.21 21.83
CA ILE A 159 17.53 -7.55 21.57
C ILE A 159 18.61 -8.64 21.53
N GLY A 160 19.87 -8.26 21.31
CA GLY A 160 21.02 -9.15 21.32
C GLY A 160 21.41 -9.65 22.72
N LYS A 161 21.00 -8.95 23.78
CA LYS A 161 21.27 -9.34 25.18
C LYS A 161 20.51 -10.59 25.61
N VAL A 162 19.35 -10.85 25.01
CA VAL A 162 18.48 -11.97 25.39
C VAL A 162 18.91 -13.24 24.65
N PRO A 163 19.23 -14.34 25.36
CA PRO A 163 19.64 -15.59 24.73
C PRO A 163 18.47 -16.26 23.99
N LEU A 164 18.82 -17.05 22.97
CA LEU A 164 17.86 -17.87 22.23
C LEU A 164 17.30 -18.99 23.12
N LEU A 165 16.00 -19.21 23.05
CA LEU A 165 15.33 -20.29 23.79
C LEU A 165 15.54 -21.65 23.12
N LYS A 166 15.64 -22.70 23.94
CA LYS A 166 15.55 -24.08 23.46
C LYS A 166 14.09 -24.51 23.32
N GLY A 167 13.82 -25.49 22.45
CA GLY A 167 12.45 -25.99 22.21
C GLY A 167 11.74 -26.48 23.49
N GLU A 168 12.46 -27.07 24.44
CA GLU A 168 11.90 -27.46 25.73
C GLU A 168 11.50 -26.26 26.60
N GLU A 169 12.28 -25.18 26.55
CA GLU A 169 12.02 -23.94 27.29
C GLU A 169 10.83 -23.20 26.70
N GLU A 170 10.66 -23.19 25.37
CA GLU A 170 9.45 -22.67 24.71
C GLU A 170 8.19 -23.35 25.24
N VAL A 171 8.21 -24.68 25.37
CA VAL A 171 7.06 -25.44 25.90
C VAL A 171 6.83 -25.14 27.39
N ARG A 172 7.90 -24.99 28.19
CA ARG A 172 7.78 -24.60 29.60
C ARG A 172 7.15 -23.20 29.75
N LEU A 173 7.63 -22.22 28.99
CA LEU A 173 7.08 -20.86 29.01
C LEU A 173 5.64 -20.83 28.49
N ALA A 174 5.31 -21.61 27.47
CA ALA A 174 3.94 -21.71 26.95
C ALA A 174 2.96 -22.31 27.99
N LYS A 175 3.41 -23.28 28.79
CA LYS A 175 2.62 -23.84 29.91
C LYS A 175 2.40 -22.83 31.03
N LEU A 176 3.42 -22.05 31.39
CA LEU A 176 3.30 -20.99 32.39
C LEU A 176 2.36 -19.88 31.93
N LYS A 177 2.48 -19.48 30.65
CA LYS A 177 1.57 -18.54 30.00
C LYS A 177 0.11 -19.03 30.03
N GLU A 178 -0.16 -20.32 29.81
CA GLU A 178 -1.52 -20.89 29.92
C GLU A 178 -2.11 -20.76 31.34
N ARG A 179 -1.25 -20.68 32.37
CA ARG A 179 -1.64 -20.43 33.77
C ARG A 179 -1.84 -18.95 34.10
N GLY A 180 -1.65 -18.05 33.13
CA GLY A 180 -1.81 -16.59 33.31
C GLY A 180 -0.54 -15.86 33.76
N ASP A 181 0.64 -16.47 33.61
CA ASP A 181 1.91 -15.83 33.95
C ASP A 181 2.35 -14.83 32.84
N GLU A 182 2.26 -13.54 33.16
CA GLU A 182 2.67 -12.45 32.26
C GLU A 182 4.20 -12.35 32.10
N GLU A 183 5.00 -12.76 33.09
CA GLU A 183 6.46 -12.76 32.97
C GLU A 183 6.91 -13.82 31.95
N ALA A 184 6.27 -14.99 31.97
CA ALA A 184 6.51 -16.03 30.98
C ALA A 184 6.13 -15.57 29.56
N LYS A 185 5.03 -14.82 29.41
CA LYS A 185 4.62 -14.20 28.13
C LYS A 185 5.69 -13.22 27.63
N LYS A 186 6.13 -12.30 28.50
CA LYS A 186 7.15 -11.29 28.17
C LYS A 186 8.47 -11.93 27.76
N LYS A 187 8.94 -12.92 28.53
CA LYS A 187 10.19 -13.65 28.23
C LYS A 187 10.13 -14.38 26.89
N LEU A 188 8.97 -14.97 26.54
CA LEU A 188 8.76 -15.63 25.25
C LEU A 188 8.79 -14.63 24.09
N ILE A 189 8.27 -13.41 24.29
CA ILE A 189 8.31 -12.33 23.29
C ILE A 189 9.75 -11.85 23.08
N GLU A 190 10.44 -11.48 24.16
CA GLU A 190 11.81 -10.93 24.14
C GLU A 190 12.80 -11.85 23.43
N ALA A 191 12.75 -13.15 23.71
CA ALA A 191 13.61 -14.14 23.07
C ALA A 191 13.38 -14.27 21.56
N ASN A 192 12.21 -13.89 21.06
CA ASN A 192 11.82 -14.01 19.66
C ASN A 192 11.84 -12.69 18.88
N LEU A 193 12.27 -11.57 19.50
CA LEU A 193 12.38 -10.29 18.79
C LEU A 193 13.36 -10.37 17.60
N ARG A 194 14.43 -11.17 17.72
CA ARG A 194 15.41 -11.39 16.64
C ARG A 194 14.79 -12.04 15.39
N LEU A 195 13.79 -12.91 15.58
CA LEU A 195 13.05 -13.52 14.47
C LEU A 195 12.30 -12.47 13.66
N VAL A 196 11.68 -11.49 14.33
CA VAL A 196 10.97 -10.38 13.66
C VAL A 196 11.92 -9.61 12.75
N VAL A 197 13.10 -9.23 13.25
CA VAL A 197 14.11 -8.51 12.46
C VAL A 197 14.52 -9.30 11.21
N SER A 198 14.76 -10.62 11.35
CA SER A 198 15.12 -11.48 10.22
C SER A 198 14.05 -11.55 9.12
N ILE A 199 12.78 -11.43 9.51
CA ILE A 199 11.65 -11.44 8.58
C ILE A 199 11.48 -10.05 7.96
N ALA A 200 11.53 -9.00 8.77
CA ALA A 200 11.40 -7.61 8.36
C ALA A 200 12.51 -7.18 7.38
N LYS A 201 13.74 -7.70 7.54
CA LYS A 201 14.85 -7.46 6.61
C LYS A 201 14.54 -7.86 5.16
N LYS A 202 13.63 -8.82 4.93
CA LYS A 202 13.21 -9.20 3.56
C LYS A 202 12.26 -8.20 2.92
N PHE A 203 11.70 -7.28 3.71
CA PHE A 203 10.75 -6.27 3.26
C PHE A 203 11.36 -4.86 3.14
N THR A 204 12.66 -4.72 3.41
CA THR A 204 13.41 -3.46 3.26
C THR A 204 13.50 -3.03 1.80
N GLY A 205 13.70 -1.73 1.56
CA GLY A 205 13.75 -1.17 0.19
C GLY A 205 12.37 -0.90 -0.41
N ARG A 206 11.32 -0.99 0.42
CA ARG A 206 10.00 -0.42 0.12
C ARG A 206 9.85 0.90 0.88
N SER A 207 8.77 1.63 0.65
CA SER A 207 8.53 2.98 1.17
C SER A 207 8.45 3.15 2.70
N LEU A 208 8.43 2.06 3.49
CA LEU A 208 8.44 2.12 4.96
C LEU A 208 9.85 1.90 5.52
N SER A 209 10.16 2.60 6.61
CA SER A 209 11.41 2.42 7.35
C SER A 209 11.51 1.01 7.93
N LEU A 210 12.75 0.49 8.07
CA LEU A 210 12.99 -0.80 8.71
C LEU A 210 12.48 -0.83 10.15
N LEU A 211 12.59 0.28 10.89
CA LEU A 211 12.08 0.36 12.27
C LEU A 211 10.57 0.17 12.31
N ASP A 212 9.84 0.82 11.40
CA ASP A 212 8.38 0.70 11.31
C ASP A 212 7.96 -0.73 10.98
N LEU A 213 8.65 -1.35 10.01
CA LEU A 213 8.43 -2.77 9.66
C LEU A 213 8.70 -3.70 10.86
N ILE A 214 9.74 -3.42 11.66
CA ILE A 214 10.04 -4.17 12.87
C ILE A 214 8.93 -3.98 13.91
N GLN A 215 8.44 -2.76 14.12
CA GLN A 215 7.38 -2.52 15.10
C GLN A 215 6.07 -3.22 14.72
N GLU A 216 5.67 -3.15 13.46
CA GLU A 216 4.48 -3.84 12.96
C GLU A 216 4.65 -5.37 13.00
N GLY A 217 5.87 -5.84 12.74
CA GLY A 217 6.25 -7.24 12.95
C GLY A 217 6.16 -7.66 14.42
N ASN A 218 6.56 -6.81 15.36
CA ASN A 218 6.45 -7.06 16.80
C ASN A 218 4.97 -7.19 17.20
N VAL A 219 4.08 -6.31 16.70
CA VAL A 219 2.62 -6.45 16.90
C VAL A 219 2.10 -7.79 16.38
N GLY A 220 2.62 -8.27 15.24
CA GLY A 220 2.36 -9.61 14.73
C GLY A 220 2.85 -10.72 15.67
N LEU A 221 4.05 -10.58 16.22
CA LEU A 221 4.63 -11.50 17.19
C LEU A 221 3.79 -11.58 18.48
N PHE A 222 3.35 -10.45 19.03
CA PHE A 222 2.48 -10.42 20.22
C PHE A 222 1.21 -11.26 19.99
N ARG A 223 0.54 -11.08 18.85
CA ARG A 223 -0.65 -11.88 18.47
C ARG A 223 -0.31 -13.37 18.31
N ALA A 224 0.86 -13.69 17.78
CA ALA A 224 1.33 -15.06 17.67
C ALA A 224 1.53 -15.69 19.05
N VAL A 225 2.17 -14.98 19.97
CA VAL A 225 2.38 -15.45 21.34
C VAL A 225 1.05 -15.71 22.03
N GLU A 226 0.06 -14.83 21.90
CA GLU A 226 -1.27 -14.98 22.51
C GLU A 226 -2.00 -16.23 22.03
N LYS A 227 -1.92 -16.55 20.74
CA LYS A 227 -2.65 -17.67 20.13
C LYS A 227 -1.84 -18.96 20.00
N PHE A 228 -0.58 -18.95 20.43
CA PHE A 228 0.28 -20.12 20.35
C PHE A 228 -0.21 -21.25 21.25
N ASP A 229 -0.27 -22.46 20.69
CA ASP A 229 -0.64 -23.70 21.37
C ASP A 229 0.48 -24.73 21.19
N TYR A 230 1.12 -25.08 22.31
CA TYR A 230 2.23 -26.03 22.33
C TYR A 230 1.79 -27.49 22.13
N ARG A 231 0.49 -27.81 22.31
CA ARG A 231 -0.02 -29.19 22.18
C ARG A 231 0.01 -29.69 20.74
N LYS A 232 0.07 -28.78 19.77
CA LYS A 232 0.15 -29.10 18.33
C LYS A 232 1.52 -29.61 17.88
N GLY A 233 2.55 -29.52 18.72
CA GLY A 233 3.87 -30.09 18.45
C GLY A 233 4.72 -29.37 17.41
N TYR A 234 4.29 -28.21 16.91
CA TYR A 234 5.09 -27.37 16.00
C TYR A 234 5.92 -26.35 16.78
N LYS A 235 7.12 -26.04 16.27
CA LYS A 235 7.99 -25.00 16.84
C LYS A 235 7.31 -23.63 16.81
N PHE A 236 7.56 -22.81 17.83
CA PHE A 236 6.98 -21.47 17.91
C PHE A 236 7.35 -20.60 16.70
N SER A 237 8.61 -20.65 16.26
CA SER A 237 9.12 -19.88 15.12
C SER A 237 8.33 -20.12 13.82
N THR A 238 7.91 -21.35 13.55
CA THR A 238 7.12 -21.70 12.36
C THR A 238 5.76 -21.04 12.40
N TYR A 239 5.11 -21.04 13.57
CA TYR A 239 3.82 -20.40 13.77
C TYR A 239 3.93 -18.86 13.73
N ALA A 240 4.91 -18.30 14.44
CA ALA A 240 5.13 -16.87 14.53
C ALA A 240 5.43 -16.24 13.16
N THR A 241 6.16 -16.94 12.30
CA THR A 241 6.50 -16.45 10.96
C THR A 241 5.26 -16.05 10.14
N TRP A 242 4.15 -16.79 10.24
CA TRP A 242 2.90 -16.46 9.54
C TRP A 242 2.30 -15.15 10.05
N TRP A 243 2.20 -14.97 11.36
CA TRP A 243 1.62 -13.77 11.98
C TRP A 243 2.48 -12.53 11.77
N ILE A 244 3.80 -12.68 11.88
CA ILE A 244 4.76 -11.59 11.62
C ILE A 244 4.67 -11.15 10.17
N ARG A 245 4.72 -12.10 9.22
CA ARG A 245 4.62 -11.79 7.78
C ARG A 245 3.28 -11.12 7.44
N GLN A 246 2.18 -11.61 8.01
CA GLN A 246 0.85 -11.06 7.78
C GLN A 246 0.74 -9.62 8.31
N ALA A 247 1.27 -9.36 9.51
CA ALA A 247 1.26 -8.03 10.10
C ALA A 247 2.07 -7.04 9.25
N ILE A 248 3.30 -7.41 8.87
CA ILE A 248 4.18 -6.58 8.03
C ILE A 248 3.54 -6.32 6.66
N THR A 249 3.04 -7.36 5.98
CA THR A 249 2.44 -7.22 4.65
C THR A 249 1.17 -6.35 4.69
N ARG A 250 0.39 -6.47 5.78
CA ARG A 250 -0.80 -5.65 5.99
C ARG A 250 -0.47 -4.20 6.27
N SER A 251 0.46 -3.92 7.19
CA SER A 251 0.93 -2.55 7.46
C SER A 251 1.50 -1.92 6.19
N LEU A 252 2.31 -2.67 5.43
CA LEU A 252 2.81 -2.21 4.14
C LEU A 252 1.66 -1.84 3.20
N ALA A 253 0.64 -2.67 3.04
CA ALA A 253 -0.52 -2.31 2.21
C ALA A 253 -1.29 -1.08 2.73
N ASP A 254 -1.35 -0.91 4.05
CA ASP A 254 -2.16 0.13 4.70
C ASP A 254 -1.45 1.51 4.79
N GLN A 255 -0.12 1.54 4.90
CA GLN A 255 0.70 2.72 5.21
C GLN A 255 1.76 3.07 4.15
N SER A 256 2.08 2.18 3.20
CA SER A 256 3.18 2.41 2.24
C SER A 256 2.97 3.58 1.28
N ARG A 257 1.74 4.06 1.10
CA ARG A 257 1.39 5.08 0.12
C ARG A 257 0.78 6.30 0.80
N THR A 258 1.08 7.47 0.27
CA THR A 258 0.53 8.77 0.70
C THR A 258 -1.00 8.76 0.64
N ILE A 259 -1.56 8.20 -0.45
CA ILE A 259 -3.00 7.98 -0.60
C ILE A 259 -3.28 6.52 -0.27
N ARG A 260 -4.10 6.29 0.76
CA ARG A 260 -4.46 4.95 1.21
C ARG A 260 -5.26 4.20 0.14
N ILE A 261 -4.76 3.01 -0.22
CA ILE A 261 -5.42 2.09 -1.15
C ILE A 261 -5.97 0.89 -0.38
N PRO A 262 -7.21 0.43 -0.64
CA PRO A 262 -7.73 -0.79 -0.03
C PRO A 262 -6.87 -2.04 -0.31
N VAL A 263 -6.76 -2.95 0.66
CA VAL A 263 -5.86 -4.13 0.60
C VAL A 263 -6.07 -5.01 -0.65
N HIS A 264 -7.33 -5.26 -1.05
CA HIS A 264 -7.62 -6.07 -2.23
C HIS A 264 -7.12 -5.44 -3.54
N MET A 265 -7.03 -4.10 -3.60
CA MET A 265 -6.46 -3.40 -4.75
C MET A 265 -4.94 -3.53 -4.76
N VAL A 266 -4.28 -3.46 -3.59
CA VAL A 266 -2.83 -3.71 -3.48
C VAL A 266 -2.47 -5.14 -3.90
N GLU A 267 -3.26 -6.14 -3.50
CA GLU A 267 -3.08 -7.52 -3.96
C GLU A 267 -3.23 -7.65 -5.47
N THR A 268 -4.19 -6.93 -6.06
CA THR A 268 -4.42 -6.90 -7.50
C THR A 268 -3.25 -6.23 -8.24
N ILE A 269 -2.72 -5.12 -7.71
CA ILE A 269 -1.53 -4.44 -8.25
C ILE A 269 -0.31 -5.35 -8.20
N ASN A 270 -0.08 -6.06 -7.09
CA ASN A 270 1.05 -6.99 -6.99
C ASN A 270 0.94 -8.16 -7.99
N LYS A 271 -0.28 -8.66 -8.24
CA LYS A 271 -0.53 -9.67 -9.29
C LYS A 271 -0.28 -9.11 -10.68
N PHE A 272 -0.78 -7.89 -10.94
CA PHE A 272 -0.52 -7.17 -12.20
C PHE A 272 0.99 -7.04 -12.45
N GLN A 273 1.76 -6.54 -11.48
CA GLN A 273 3.21 -6.40 -11.60
C GLN A 273 3.94 -7.74 -11.76
N GLN A 274 3.44 -8.81 -11.13
CA GLN A 274 4.04 -10.14 -11.30
C GLN A 274 3.85 -10.67 -12.72
N ILE A 275 2.64 -10.52 -13.27
CA ILE A 275 2.31 -10.97 -14.63
C ILE A 275 2.99 -10.08 -15.67
N GLU A 276 3.04 -8.77 -15.44
CA GLU A 276 3.78 -7.83 -16.27
C GLU A 276 5.25 -8.24 -16.39
N ARG A 277 5.94 -8.52 -15.26
CA ARG A 277 7.33 -9.02 -15.29
C ARG A 277 7.48 -10.36 -16.04
N GLN A 278 6.52 -11.27 -15.89
CA GLN A 278 6.52 -12.55 -16.63
C GLN A 278 6.32 -12.35 -18.13
N LEU A 279 5.44 -11.42 -18.52
CA LEU A 279 5.18 -11.08 -19.92
C LEU A 279 6.37 -10.36 -20.55
N ILE A 280 7.00 -9.43 -19.83
CA ILE A 280 8.25 -8.79 -20.28
C ILE A 280 9.32 -9.84 -20.58
N GLN A 281 9.49 -10.84 -19.71
CA GLN A 281 10.47 -11.91 -19.91
C GLN A 281 10.13 -12.83 -21.09
N SER A 282 8.85 -13.12 -21.32
CA SER A 282 8.42 -14.02 -22.40
C SER A 282 8.35 -13.36 -23.77
N LEU A 283 7.96 -12.08 -23.82
CA LEU A 283 7.79 -11.31 -25.06
C LEU A 283 9.05 -10.51 -25.43
N GLY A 284 9.93 -10.21 -24.48
CA GLY A 284 11.10 -9.35 -24.69
C GLY A 284 10.76 -7.88 -24.99
N ARG A 285 9.50 -7.48 -24.75
CA ARG A 285 8.98 -6.11 -24.92
C ARG A 285 7.97 -5.80 -23.82
N GLU A 286 7.61 -4.53 -23.67
CA GLU A 286 6.50 -4.13 -22.80
C GLU A 286 5.18 -4.75 -23.31
N PRO A 287 4.40 -5.40 -22.41
CA PRO A 287 3.13 -6.01 -22.78
C PRO A 287 2.04 -4.98 -22.99
N LEU A 288 1.15 -5.24 -23.93
CA LEU A 288 -0.04 -4.40 -24.13
C LEU A 288 -1.06 -4.66 -23.01
N PRO A 289 -1.86 -3.65 -22.60
CA PRO A 289 -2.92 -3.84 -21.60
C PRO A 289 -3.90 -4.97 -21.92
N GLU A 290 -4.13 -5.25 -23.21
CA GLU A 290 -4.97 -6.35 -23.69
C GLU A 290 -4.36 -7.74 -23.41
N GLU A 291 -3.03 -7.87 -23.55
CA GLU A 291 -2.30 -9.11 -23.28
C GLU A 291 -2.29 -9.43 -21.78
N ILE A 292 -2.07 -8.39 -20.96
CA ILE A 292 -2.13 -8.49 -19.50
C ILE A 292 -3.55 -8.85 -19.04
N ALA A 293 -4.57 -8.24 -19.64
CA ALA A 293 -5.98 -8.52 -19.34
C ALA A 293 -6.34 -9.99 -19.65
N ALA A 294 -5.86 -10.52 -20.78
CA ALA A 294 -6.07 -11.91 -21.16
C ALA A 294 -5.41 -12.90 -20.19
N GLU A 295 -4.19 -12.61 -19.73
CA GLU A 295 -3.47 -13.47 -18.78
C GLU A 295 -4.07 -13.40 -17.35
N MET A 296 -4.52 -12.22 -16.93
CA MET A 296 -5.20 -12.05 -15.64
C MET A 296 -6.66 -12.51 -15.63
N GLY A 297 -7.30 -12.64 -16.80
CA GLY A 297 -8.72 -12.95 -16.92
C GLY A 297 -9.64 -11.80 -16.48
N GLU A 298 -9.21 -10.56 -16.67
CA GLU A 298 -9.92 -9.33 -16.28
C GLU A 298 -10.24 -8.46 -17.51
N THR A 299 -11.06 -7.43 -17.37
CA THR A 299 -11.37 -6.51 -18.48
C THR A 299 -10.25 -5.49 -18.69
N VAL A 300 -10.06 -5.06 -19.94
CA VAL A 300 -9.04 -4.05 -20.31
C VAL A 300 -9.28 -2.72 -19.55
N GLU A 301 -10.53 -2.33 -19.35
CA GLU A 301 -10.89 -1.14 -18.56
C GLU A 301 -10.38 -1.23 -17.12
N LYS A 302 -10.49 -2.40 -16.48
CA LYS A 302 -10.00 -2.61 -15.13
C LYS A 302 -8.49 -2.52 -15.06
N ILE A 303 -7.78 -3.02 -16.08
CA ILE A 303 -6.32 -2.90 -16.17
C ILE A 303 -5.90 -1.44 -16.31
N ASN A 304 -6.57 -0.68 -17.19
CA ASN A 304 -6.32 0.75 -17.33
C ASN A 304 -6.57 1.50 -16.01
N HIS A 305 -7.58 1.10 -15.24
CA HIS A 305 -7.82 1.67 -13.92
C HIS A 305 -6.72 1.30 -12.91
N ILE A 306 -6.23 0.05 -12.93
CA ILE A 306 -5.10 -0.39 -12.10
C ILE A 306 -3.84 0.41 -12.43
N ILE A 307 -3.55 0.63 -13.71
CA ILE A 307 -2.41 1.44 -14.16
C ILE A 307 -2.49 2.85 -13.58
N LYS A 308 -3.66 3.49 -13.65
CA LYS A 308 -3.88 4.84 -13.06
C LYS A 308 -3.66 4.85 -11.55
N ILE A 309 -4.19 3.86 -10.83
CA ILE A 309 -4.05 3.77 -9.37
C ILE A 309 -2.61 3.43 -8.95
N SER A 310 -1.88 2.68 -9.77
CA SER A 310 -0.51 2.26 -9.48
C SER A 310 0.53 3.38 -9.60
N GLN A 311 0.16 4.55 -10.13
CA GLN A 311 1.05 5.70 -10.24
C GLN A 311 1.45 6.21 -8.85
N ASP A 312 2.74 6.47 -8.67
CA ASP A 312 3.28 7.03 -7.43
C ASP A 312 3.13 8.57 -7.43
N THR A 313 2.96 9.16 -6.24
CA THR A 313 2.86 10.62 -6.09
C THR A 313 4.25 11.25 -6.21
N VAL A 314 4.37 12.28 -7.04
CA VAL A 314 5.59 13.09 -7.18
C VAL A 314 5.52 14.29 -6.23
N SER A 315 6.67 14.73 -5.72
CA SER A 315 6.74 15.94 -4.89
C SER A 315 6.62 17.19 -5.76
N LEU A 316 5.97 18.24 -5.24
CA LEU A 316 5.93 19.55 -5.91
C LEU A 316 7.30 20.26 -5.89
N GLU A 317 8.15 19.92 -4.93
CA GLU A 317 9.50 20.47 -4.81
C GLU A 317 10.52 19.74 -5.67
N THR A 318 10.12 18.73 -6.44
CA THR A 318 11.03 18.08 -7.39
C THR A 318 11.45 19.11 -8.43
N SER A 319 12.77 19.36 -8.52
CA SER A 319 13.34 20.29 -9.51
C SER A 319 13.05 19.81 -10.92
N VAL A 320 12.77 20.76 -11.81
CA VAL A 320 12.46 20.49 -13.22
C VAL A 320 13.60 21.05 -14.07
N GLY A 321 14.36 20.16 -14.70
CA GLY A 321 15.52 20.52 -15.53
C GLY A 321 16.86 20.39 -14.80
N GLU A 322 17.96 20.39 -15.57
CA GLU A 322 19.34 20.35 -15.03
C GLU A 322 19.95 21.75 -14.82
N ASP A 323 19.46 22.78 -15.53
CA ASP A 323 20.15 24.07 -15.66
C ASP A 323 19.69 25.17 -14.68
N ASP A 324 18.48 25.06 -14.12
CA ASP A 324 17.91 26.07 -13.21
C ASP A 324 17.54 25.42 -11.86
N GLU A 325 18.41 25.59 -10.86
CA GLU A 325 18.19 25.10 -9.48
C GLU A 325 16.96 25.71 -8.79
N ASP A 326 16.39 26.77 -9.37
CA ASP A 326 15.27 27.52 -8.82
C ASP A 326 13.89 27.07 -9.34
N SER A 327 13.81 26.23 -10.37
CA SER A 327 12.52 25.83 -10.96
C SER A 327 11.99 24.54 -10.34
N SER A 328 10.94 24.64 -9.52
CA SER A 328 10.25 23.49 -8.95
C SER A 328 9.04 23.07 -9.78
N LEU A 329 8.63 21.80 -9.71
CA LEU A 329 7.42 21.32 -10.38
C LEU A 329 6.17 22.11 -9.96
N GLY A 330 6.13 22.58 -8.70
CA GLY A 330 5.05 23.38 -8.15
C GLY A 330 4.82 24.71 -8.88
N ASP A 331 5.88 25.33 -9.40
CA ASP A 331 5.79 26.63 -10.08
C ASP A 331 5.03 26.55 -11.42
N PHE A 332 4.92 25.35 -11.99
CA PHE A 332 4.23 25.10 -13.26
C PHE A 332 2.75 24.75 -13.09
N ILE A 333 2.25 24.62 -11.85
CA ILE A 333 0.87 24.20 -11.60
C ILE A 333 -0.04 25.43 -11.50
N GLU A 334 -0.95 25.57 -12.45
CA GLU A 334 -1.97 26.63 -12.45
C GLU A 334 -2.99 26.45 -11.31
N ASP A 335 -3.25 27.52 -10.55
CA ASP A 335 -4.31 27.55 -9.53
C ASP A 335 -5.68 27.88 -10.14
N VAL A 336 -6.42 26.83 -10.51
CA VAL A 336 -7.78 26.92 -11.07
C VAL A 336 -8.84 27.39 -10.05
N LYS A 337 -8.55 27.34 -8.74
CA LYS A 337 -9.54 27.73 -7.71
C LYS A 337 -9.56 29.23 -7.47
N SER A 338 -8.44 29.91 -7.72
CA SER A 338 -8.36 31.35 -7.61
C SER A 338 -9.23 32.03 -8.68
N VAL A 339 -10.00 33.04 -8.28
CA VAL A 339 -10.75 33.85 -9.24
C VAL A 339 -9.79 34.86 -9.85
N THR A 340 -9.73 34.92 -11.16
CA THR A 340 -8.90 35.90 -11.85
C THR A 340 -9.34 37.33 -11.52
N PRO A 341 -8.41 38.31 -11.41
CA PRO A 341 -8.77 39.70 -11.12
C PRO A 341 -9.79 40.28 -12.10
N ASP A 342 -9.70 39.89 -13.38
CA ASP A 342 -10.66 40.25 -14.43
C ASP A 342 -12.08 39.76 -14.10
N ARG A 343 -12.22 38.48 -13.73
CA ARG A 343 -13.52 37.91 -13.34
C ARG A 343 -14.07 38.53 -12.06
N SER A 344 -13.20 38.87 -11.10
CA SER A 344 -13.60 39.58 -9.88
C SER A 344 -14.13 40.99 -10.19
N ALA A 345 -13.41 41.75 -11.02
CA ALA A 345 -13.83 43.07 -11.46
C ALA A 345 -15.15 43.01 -12.26
N ALA A 346 -15.30 42.03 -13.16
CA ALA A 346 -16.53 41.81 -13.91
C ALA A 346 -17.72 41.50 -13.00
N LEU A 347 -17.55 40.66 -11.97
CA LEU A 347 -18.60 40.38 -10.98
C LEU A 347 -18.97 41.61 -10.15
N GLN A 348 -17.99 42.45 -9.80
CA GLN A 348 -18.24 43.70 -9.08
C GLN A 348 -19.00 44.71 -9.95
N LEU A 349 -18.59 44.88 -11.21
CA LEU A 349 -19.29 45.73 -12.18
C LEU A 349 -20.72 45.23 -12.44
N LEU A 350 -20.90 43.91 -12.56
CA LEU A 350 -22.22 43.28 -12.67
C LEU A 350 -23.09 43.62 -11.46
N LYS A 351 -22.54 43.51 -10.24
CA LYS A 351 -23.25 43.85 -9.00
C LYS A 351 -23.66 45.33 -8.97
N ASP A 352 -22.77 46.23 -9.38
CA ASP A 352 -23.04 47.67 -9.43
C ASP A 352 -24.12 48.01 -10.48
N HIS A 353 -24.08 47.37 -11.65
CA HIS A 353 -25.12 47.51 -12.68
C HIS A 353 -26.48 46.99 -12.19
N VAL A 354 -26.52 45.81 -11.58
CA VAL A 354 -27.76 45.26 -11.01
C VAL A 354 -28.32 46.20 -9.93
N LYS A 355 -27.47 46.74 -9.05
CA LYS A 355 -27.88 47.71 -8.03
C LYS A 355 -28.43 48.99 -8.66
N SER A 356 -27.80 49.51 -9.71
CA SER A 356 -28.28 50.71 -10.41
C SER A 356 -29.66 50.56 -11.03
N ILE A 357 -30.00 49.36 -11.52
CA ILE A 357 -31.32 49.05 -12.10
C ILE A 357 -32.37 48.88 -11.00
N ILE A 358 -32.00 48.26 -9.89
CA ILE A 358 -32.91 48.01 -8.76
C ILE A 358 -33.32 49.32 -8.06
N VAL A 359 -32.42 50.29 -7.92
CA VAL A 359 -32.72 51.62 -7.34
C VAL A 359 -33.78 52.38 -8.16
N GLY A 360 -33.93 52.07 -9.45
CA GLY A 360 -34.97 52.66 -10.31
C GLY A 360 -36.39 52.12 -10.06
N LEU A 361 -36.53 51.04 -9.27
CA LEU A 361 -37.82 50.44 -8.94
C LEU A 361 -38.48 51.14 -7.73
N PRO A 362 -39.81 50.98 -7.56
CA PRO A 362 -40.47 51.40 -6.33
C PRO A 362 -39.82 50.73 -5.09
N PRO A 363 -39.66 51.45 -3.96
CA PRO A 363 -38.93 50.93 -2.77
C PRO A 363 -39.46 49.60 -2.22
N ARG A 364 -40.76 49.33 -2.43
CA ARG A 364 -41.39 48.06 -2.03
C ARG A 364 -41.01 46.90 -2.95
N GLU A 365 -40.83 47.15 -4.25
CA GLU A 365 -40.42 46.14 -5.24
C GLU A 365 -38.92 45.84 -5.08
N GLU A 366 -38.10 46.86 -4.88
CA GLU A 366 -36.67 46.75 -4.55
C GLU A 366 -36.44 45.85 -3.34
N LYS A 367 -37.10 46.14 -2.21
CA LYS A 367 -36.87 45.39 -0.97
C LYS A 367 -37.32 43.92 -1.07
N ILE A 368 -38.38 43.65 -1.84
CA ILE A 368 -38.82 42.27 -2.13
C ILE A 368 -37.75 41.51 -2.93
N LEU A 369 -37.16 42.13 -3.96
CA LEU A 369 -36.11 41.51 -4.77
C LEU A 369 -34.81 41.32 -3.98
N GLU A 370 -34.41 42.30 -3.17
CA GLU A 370 -33.23 42.20 -2.31
C GLU A 370 -33.30 40.99 -1.36
N MET A 371 -34.43 40.80 -0.69
CA MET A 371 -34.62 39.71 0.27
C MET A 371 -34.87 38.37 -0.42
N ARG A 372 -35.56 38.37 -1.56
CA ARG A 372 -35.82 37.14 -2.32
C ARG A 372 -34.54 36.54 -2.90
N PHE A 373 -33.72 37.38 -3.52
CA PHE A 373 -32.48 36.95 -4.19
C PHE A 373 -31.24 37.09 -3.30
N GLY A 374 -31.37 37.67 -2.10
CA GLY A 374 -30.26 37.81 -1.15
C GLY A 374 -29.17 38.75 -1.66
N LEU A 375 -29.53 39.85 -2.32
CA LEU A 375 -28.57 40.74 -3.00
C LEU A 375 -27.67 41.54 -2.03
N LEU A 376 -28.15 41.75 -0.80
CA LEU A 376 -27.40 42.41 0.28
C LEU A 376 -26.63 41.39 1.13
N ASP A 377 -27.35 40.40 1.67
CA ASP A 377 -26.84 39.51 2.72
C ASP A 377 -26.39 38.14 2.21
N GLY A 378 -26.55 37.86 0.91
CA GLY A 378 -26.22 36.58 0.28
C GLY A 378 -27.20 35.44 0.62
N VAL A 379 -28.23 35.71 1.41
CA VAL A 379 -29.25 34.74 1.84
C VAL A 379 -30.56 34.98 1.10
N SER A 380 -31.03 33.98 0.37
CA SER A 380 -32.32 34.03 -0.33
C SER A 380 -33.47 33.62 0.61
N HIS A 381 -34.46 34.48 0.79
CA HIS A 381 -35.66 34.18 1.58
C HIS A 381 -36.78 33.54 0.76
N THR A 382 -37.60 32.70 1.41
CA THR A 382 -38.77 32.09 0.75
C THR A 382 -39.90 33.11 0.54
N LEU A 383 -40.77 32.89 -0.46
CA LEU A 383 -41.93 33.78 -0.72
C LEU A 383 -42.87 33.89 0.50
N GLU A 384 -42.88 32.89 1.37
CA GLU A 384 -43.68 32.89 2.60
C GLU A 384 -43.04 33.74 3.69
N GLU A 385 -41.71 33.67 3.86
CA GLU A 385 -40.94 34.52 4.78
C GLU A 385 -41.04 36.00 4.40
N VAL A 386 -40.82 36.33 3.12
CA VAL A 386 -40.98 37.69 2.61
C VAL A 386 -42.45 38.15 2.77
N GLY A 387 -43.41 37.22 2.68
CA GLY A 387 -44.84 37.45 2.92
C GLY A 387 -45.16 37.90 4.32
N GLN A 388 -44.54 37.24 5.29
CA GLN A 388 -44.72 37.55 6.70
C GLN A 388 -44.15 38.93 7.05
N GLU A 389 -43.00 39.29 6.49
CA GLU A 389 -42.37 40.58 6.75
C GLU A 389 -43.16 41.76 6.19
N PHE A 390 -43.71 41.64 4.97
CA PHE A 390 -44.53 42.69 4.35
C PHE A 390 -46.01 42.66 4.72
N GLY A 391 -46.46 41.67 5.50
CA GLY A 391 -47.87 41.48 5.87
C GLY A 391 -48.77 41.14 4.68
N VAL A 392 -48.26 40.39 3.70
CA VAL A 392 -48.89 40.11 2.40
C VAL A 392 -48.90 38.61 2.11
N THR A 393 -49.89 38.13 1.35
CA THR A 393 -49.95 36.71 0.97
C THR A 393 -48.79 36.33 0.03
N ARG A 394 -48.34 35.08 0.12
CA ARG A 394 -47.32 34.49 -0.76
C ARG A 394 -47.57 34.79 -2.24
N GLU A 395 -48.80 34.59 -2.69
CA GLU A 395 -49.18 34.77 -4.10
C GLU A 395 -49.07 36.24 -4.54
N ARG A 396 -49.32 37.17 -3.63
CA ARG A 396 -49.21 38.58 -3.94
C ARG A 396 -47.74 39.03 -4.07
N ILE A 397 -46.80 38.45 -3.32
CA ILE A 397 -45.37 38.69 -3.53
C ILE A 397 -44.91 38.15 -4.88
N ARG A 398 -45.34 36.94 -5.25
CA ARG A 398 -45.05 36.36 -6.57
C ARG A 398 -45.53 37.27 -7.71
N GLN A 399 -46.71 37.88 -7.58
CA GLN A 399 -47.21 38.86 -8.56
C GLN A 399 -46.34 40.12 -8.62
N ILE A 400 -45.90 40.63 -7.47
CA ILE A 400 -45.03 41.81 -7.40
C ILE A 400 -43.64 41.51 -7.98
N GLU A 401 -43.09 40.33 -7.69
CA GLU A 401 -41.85 39.82 -8.27
C GLU A 401 -41.93 39.75 -9.79
N ALA A 402 -42.98 39.12 -10.34
CA ALA A 402 -43.18 39.02 -11.79
C ALA A 402 -43.27 40.41 -12.45
N LYS A 403 -44.01 41.33 -11.83
CA LYS A 403 -44.15 42.71 -12.32
C LYS A 403 -42.84 43.50 -12.24
N ALA A 404 -42.04 43.28 -11.19
CA ALA A 404 -40.74 43.93 -11.03
C ALA A 404 -39.74 43.40 -12.07
N LEU A 405 -39.73 42.09 -12.34
CA LEU A 405 -38.92 41.47 -13.38
C LEU A 405 -39.30 41.96 -14.79
N GLU A 406 -40.60 42.13 -15.06
CA GLU A 406 -41.09 42.68 -16.33
C GLU A 406 -40.59 44.13 -16.54
N LYS A 407 -40.66 44.98 -15.51
CA LYS A 407 -40.10 46.34 -15.56
C LYS A 407 -38.58 46.36 -15.72
N ILE A 408 -37.87 45.45 -15.05
CA ILE A 408 -36.41 45.31 -15.23
C ILE A 408 -36.12 44.95 -16.69
N GLN A 409 -36.90 44.04 -17.28
CA GLN A 409 -36.72 43.60 -18.68
C GLN A 409 -36.91 44.74 -19.70
N GLU A 410 -37.81 45.69 -19.43
CA GLU A 410 -38.05 46.87 -20.27
C GLU A 410 -37.02 48.00 -20.05
N HIS A 411 -36.23 47.95 -18.97
CA HIS A 411 -35.28 49.00 -18.61
C HIS A 411 -34.07 49.02 -19.57
N GLU A 412 -33.62 50.22 -19.96
CA GLU A 412 -32.48 50.38 -20.88
C GLU A 412 -31.19 49.74 -20.36
N GLY A 413 -31.05 49.64 -19.04
CA GLY A 413 -29.93 48.98 -18.35
C GLY A 413 -29.78 47.48 -18.66
N MET A 414 -30.82 46.81 -19.17
CA MET A 414 -30.72 45.41 -19.61
C MET A 414 -29.77 45.22 -20.78
N ARG A 415 -29.58 46.24 -21.62
CA ARG A 415 -28.59 46.17 -22.71
C ARG A 415 -27.17 45.99 -22.16
N LYS A 416 -26.84 46.67 -21.05
CA LYS A 416 -25.53 46.58 -20.39
C LYS A 416 -25.33 45.28 -19.62
N LEU A 417 -26.40 44.66 -19.14
CA LEU A 417 -26.35 43.33 -18.49
C LEU A 417 -26.24 42.19 -19.49
N ARG A 418 -26.57 42.41 -20.77
CA ARG A 418 -26.51 41.38 -21.82
C ARG A 418 -25.07 41.04 -22.25
N ASP A 419 -24.13 41.96 -22.00
CA ASP A 419 -22.72 41.80 -22.36
C ASP A 419 -21.91 41.02 -21.30
N TYR A 420 -22.50 40.72 -20.14
CA TYR A 420 -21.95 39.88 -19.06
C TYR A 420 -22.60 38.49 -19.09
#